data_AF-A0A3D8HSJ3-F1
#
_entry.id   AF-A0A3D8HSJ3-F1
#
_cell.length_a   1.000
_cell.length_b   1.000
_cell.length_c   1.000
_cell.angle_alpha   90.00
_cell.angle_beta   90.00
_cell.angle_gamma   90.00
#
_symmetry.space_group_name_H-M   'P 1'
#
loop_
_entity.id
_entity.type
_entity.pdbx_description
1 polymer ?
#
loop_
_entity_poly.entity_id
_entity_poly.type
_entity_poly.pdbx_seq_one_letter_code
_entity_poly.pdbx_strand_id
1 'polypeptide(L)'
;MILSIESSCDDSSLALTSLETCELLFARKISQDLAHTRFGGVVPEIASRLHAQNLPLLLEQLKNFLLESSAQRAQNQVQNIESCKENPFAPIKAIAVTNRPGLSVTLSEGVCMANALALSLNVPLLYLNHLKGHIYSLFIGQMEAKIGKGLGILLVSGGHTQLLLMRDFSHIALISQSLDDSFGESFDKVAKMLSLGYPGGGVVESFARKYDGALLPLPLPLKHDKGLNFSFSGLKNAVRLEIQKYAKNVDSIESKKSKDIEYVREAQLGGGEAEFTSAQMIQIDGIDSRQPKNIADSTESKKSKNIRHEREQSSAEAKRNSLPRDDTINGIGAEPSGIHFREGDTLKWNKNFIAQICASFQSAACAHLLDKTRKFFAHFGDKFEYFGVVGGASANLTLRTHIESLCKEFGKTPLYAPLEFCSDNAAMMGRLGIEAYKHALKNAPKNTNANSFDPLSDAIYPKSLEEDFIKGDFIS
;
A
#
# COMPACT_ATOMS: atom_id res chain seq x y z
N MET A 1 -0.75 17.74 21.24
CA MET A 1 -0.83 16.91 20.00
C MET A 1 -0.20 15.55 20.26
N ILE A 2 -0.59 14.52 19.50
CA ILE A 2 0.10 13.22 19.48
C ILE A 2 0.98 13.16 18.24
N LEU A 3 2.27 12.88 18.44
CA LEU A 3 3.18 12.51 17.35
C LEU A 3 3.17 10.99 17.23
N SER A 4 2.82 10.48 16.07
CA SER A 4 2.76 9.05 15.80
C SER A 4 3.82 8.60 14.79
N ILE A 5 4.32 7.38 14.98
CA ILE A 5 5.39 6.75 14.19
C ILE A 5 4.92 5.37 13.72
N GLU A 6 5.06 5.10 12.43
CA GLU A 6 4.80 3.80 11.81
C GLU A 6 6.05 3.32 11.05
N SER A 7 6.49 2.11 11.36
CA SER A 7 7.66 1.45 10.74
C SER A 7 7.59 -0.09 10.80
N SER A 8 6.38 -0.66 10.75
CA SER A 8 6.18 -2.10 10.94
C SER A 8 6.67 -2.97 9.77
N CYS A 9 6.77 -2.42 8.57
CA CYS A 9 7.13 -3.15 7.35
C CYS A 9 8.11 -2.35 6.47
N ASP A 10 7.63 -1.68 5.42
CA ASP A 10 8.44 -1.01 4.39
C ASP A 10 8.01 0.44 4.12
N ASP A 11 7.12 0.99 4.94
CA ASP A 11 6.69 2.39 4.93
C ASP A 11 7.21 3.11 6.17
N SER A 12 8.08 4.11 5.99
CA SER A 12 8.44 5.04 7.08
C SER A 12 7.42 6.16 7.14
N SER A 13 6.71 6.33 8.25
CA SER A 13 5.71 7.40 8.35
C SER A 13 5.71 8.10 9.70
N LEU A 14 5.48 9.41 9.67
CA LEU A 14 5.21 10.26 10.82
C LEU A 14 3.92 11.04 10.61
N ALA A 15 3.15 11.22 11.68
CA ALA A 15 1.97 12.07 11.68
C ALA A 15 1.80 12.83 12.99
N LEU A 16 1.10 13.97 12.91
CA LEU A 16 0.75 14.80 14.04
C LEU A 16 -0.76 14.95 14.09
N THR A 17 -1.38 14.51 15.18
CA THR A 17 -2.84 14.56 15.36
C THR A 17 -3.21 15.46 16.54
N SER A 18 -4.23 16.29 16.35
CA SER A 18 -4.78 17.14 17.41
C SER A 18 -5.50 16.29 18.47
N LEU A 19 -5.16 16.48 19.74
CA LEU A 19 -5.84 15.78 20.85
C LEU A 19 -7.29 16.27 21.05
N GLU A 20 -7.53 17.54 20.74
CA GLU A 20 -8.82 18.21 20.97
C GLU A 20 -9.80 17.90 19.84
N THR A 21 -9.36 18.07 18.60
CA THR A 21 -10.23 17.98 17.42
C THR A 21 -10.14 16.64 16.68
N CYS A 22 -9.14 15.80 17.01
CA CYS A 22 -8.79 14.59 16.25
C CYS A 22 -8.37 14.86 14.79
N GLU A 23 -8.14 16.12 14.43
CA GLU A 23 -7.68 16.53 13.11
C GLU A 23 -6.25 16.07 12.85
N LEU A 24 -6.00 15.60 11.62
CA LEU A 24 -4.67 15.26 11.13
C LEU A 24 -3.97 16.52 10.65
N LEU A 25 -3.00 17.01 11.43
CA LEU A 25 -2.32 18.28 11.19
C LEU A 25 -1.11 18.11 10.27
N PHE A 26 -0.43 16.97 10.38
CA PHE A 26 0.73 16.61 9.57
C PHE A 26 0.69 15.11 9.30
N ALA A 27 0.99 14.71 8.07
CA ALA A 27 1.22 13.32 7.71
C ALA A 27 2.19 13.25 6.55
N ARG A 28 3.27 12.49 6.72
CA ARG A 28 4.25 12.22 5.66
C ARG A 28 4.65 10.75 5.72
N LYS A 29 4.97 10.22 4.55
CA LYS A 29 5.34 8.83 4.35
C LYS A 29 6.43 8.76 3.28
N ILE A 30 7.43 7.92 3.50
CA ILE A 30 8.42 7.53 2.50
C ILE A 30 8.28 6.01 2.34
N SER A 31 7.71 5.61 1.20
CA SER A 31 7.62 4.19 0.82
C SER A 31 8.98 3.68 0.35
N GLN A 32 9.27 2.42 0.64
CA GLN A 32 10.46 1.70 0.19
C GLN A 32 10.18 0.72 -0.95
N ASP A 33 8.99 0.76 -1.58
CA ASP A 33 8.56 -0.17 -2.63
C ASP A 33 9.63 -0.39 -3.71
N LEU A 34 10.23 0.70 -4.20
CA LEU A 34 11.28 0.68 -5.23
C LEU A 34 12.51 -0.14 -4.81
N ALA A 35 12.91 -0.04 -3.53
CA ALA A 35 14.06 -0.77 -3.01
C ALA A 35 13.81 -2.29 -2.94
N HIS A 36 12.55 -2.69 -2.73
CA HIS A 36 12.15 -4.09 -2.57
C HIS A 36 11.70 -4.75 -3.88
N THR A 37 11.32 -3.95 -4.88
CA THR A 37 10.83 -4.41 -6.19
C THR A 37 11.73 -5.46 -6.83
N ARG A 38 13.05 -5.22 -6.85
CA ARG A 38 14.01 -6.14 -7.50
C ARG A 38 14.04 -7.53 -6.86
N PHE A 39 13.65 -7.64 -5.59
CA PHE A 39 13.56 -8.90 -4.85
C PHE A 39 12.17 -9.53 -4.96
N GLY A 40 11.16 -8.75 -5.35
CA GLY A 40 9.77 -9.18 -5.48
C GLY A 40 9.16 -9.52 -4.12
N GLY A 41 9.39 -8.64 -3.15
CA GLY A 41 8.95 -8.73 -1.76
C GLY A 41 9.92 -7.98 -0.82
N VAL A 42 9.43 -7.62 0.36
CA VAL A 42 10.21 -6.88 1.37
C VAL A 42 11.41 -7.69 1.85
N VAL A 43 12.59 -7.06 1.85
CA VAL A 43 13.82 -7.60 2.45
C VAL A 43 14.03 -6.95 3.82
N PRO A 44 13.87 -7.68 4.94
CA PRO A 44 13.82 -7.09 6.29
C PRO A 44 15.04 -6.21 6.65
N GLU A 45 16.25 -6.65 6.31
CA GLU A 45 17.48 -5.91 6.61
C GLU A 45 17.56 -4.59 5.81
N ILE A 46 17.15 -4.61 4.54
CA ILE A 46 17.09 -3.40 3.72
C ILE A 46 16.05 -2.45 4.30
N ALA A 47 14.90 -2.98 4.71
CA ALA A 47 13.83 -2.19 5.27
C ALA A 47 14.23 -1.47 6.57
N SER A 48 14.90 -2.19 7.48
CA SER A 48 15.44 -1.61 8.72
C SER A 48 16.37 -0.43 8.45
N ARG A 49 17.35 -0.63 7.55
CA ARG A 49 18.33 0.43 7.19
C ARG A 49 17.65 1.65 6.59
N LEU A 50 16.64 1.44 5.76
CA LEU A 50 15.88 2.54 5.17
C LEU A 50 15.02 3.27 6.21
N HIS A 51 14.45 2.58 7.21
CA HIS A 51 13.79 3.28 8.33
C HIS A 51 14.77 4.15 9.12
N ALA A 52 15.96 3.62 9.44
CA ALA A 52 17.00 4.37 10.15
C ALA A 52 17.42 5.66 9.39
N GLN A 53 17.35 5.67 8.06
CA GLN A 53 17.61 6.83 7.22
C GLN A 53 16.40 7.76 7.07
N ASN A 54 15.22 7.19 6.81
CA ASN A 54 14.03 7.94 6.41
C ASN A 54 13.31 8.59 7.60
N LEU A 55 13.28 7.95 8.76
CA LEU A 55 12.59 8.50 9.93
C LEU A 55 13.20 9.85 10.39
N PRO A 56 14.54 10.02 10.46
CA PRO A 56 15.14 11.32 10.75
C PRO A 56 14.77 12.41 9.73
N LEU A 57 14.71 12.08 8.44
CA LEU A 57 14.31 13.02 7.38
C LEU A 57 12.85 13.48 7.57
N LEU A 58 11.96 12.55 7.91
CA LEU A 58 10.56 12.88 8.22
C LEU A 58 10.44 13.75 9.48
N LEU A 59 11.28 13.50 10.49
CA LEU A 59 11.30 14.30 11.71
C LEU A 59 11.78 15.73 11.44
N GLU A 60 12.75 15.91 10.53
CA GLU A 60 13.19 17.23 10.07
C GLU A 60 12.06 17.98 9.34
N GLN A 61 11.31 17.29 8.45
CA GLN A 61 10.14 17.88 7.80
C GLN A 61 9.07 18.30 8.81
N LEU A 62 8.81 17.48 9.83
CA LEU A 62 7.88 17.80 10.92
C LEU A 62 8.37 19.02 11.72
N LYS A 63 9.67 19.10 12.03
CA LYS A 63 10.27 20.24 12.72
C LYS A 63 10.02 21.53 11.94
N ASN A 64 10.24 21.53 10.63
CA ASN A 64 10.02 22.68 9.76
C ASN A 64 8.54 23.09 9.77
N PHE A 65 7.63 22.12 9.64
CA PHE A 65 6.19 22.37 9.74
C PHE A 65 5.78 23.02 11.08
N LEU A 66 6.34 22.54 12.20
CA LEU A 66 6.06 23.10 13.53
C LEU A 66 6.60 24.53 13.70
N LEU A 67 7.77 24.82 13.13
CA LEU A 67 8.37 26.16 13.13
C LEU A 67 7.52 27.14 12.31
N GLU A 68 7.11 26.76 11.10
CA GLU A 68 6.24 27.56 10.24
C GLU A 68 4.89 27.84 10.90
N SER A 69 4.25 26.80 11.45
CA SER A 69 2.97 26.92 12.17
C SER A 69 3.07 27.80 13.41
N SER A 70 4.23 27.85 14.06
CA SER A 70 4.47 28.72 15.22
C SER A 70 4.72 30.17 14.81
N ALA A 71 5.43 30.39 13.69
CA ALA A 71 5.63 31.72 13.13
C ALA A 71 4.31 32.37 12.68
N GLN A 72 3.41 31.61 12.03
CA GLN A 72 2.09 32.09 11.64
C GLN A 72 1.21 32.45 12.85
N ARG A 73 1.26 31.67 13.94
CA ARG A 73 0.54 31.97 15.18
C ARG A 73 1.09 33.23 15.87
N ALA A 74 2.41 33.41 15.88
CA ALA A 74 3.07 34.59 16.45
C ALA A 74 2.76 35.88 15.68
N GLN A 75 2.51 35.82 14.37
CA GLN A 75 2.04 36.98 13.60
C GLN A 75 0.62 37.42 13.98
N ASN A 76 -0.19 36.51 14.54
CA ASN A 76 -1.59 36.76 14.92
C ASN A 76 -1.79 37.01 16.43
N GLN A 77 -0.76 36.87 17.27
CA GLN A 77 -0.82 37.12 18.72
C GLN A 77 0.40 37.92 19.20
N VAL A 78 0.15 39.11 19.75
CA VAL A 78 1.18 40.12 20.14
C VAL A 78 1.92 39.78 21.44
N GLN A 79 1.64 38.67 22.14
CA GLN A 79 2.28 38.36 23.41
C GLN A 79 2.72 36.89 23.50
N ASN A 80 4.01 36.68 23.81
CA ASN A 80 4.72 35.40 24.01
C ASN A 80 5.39 34.73 22.78
N ILE A 81 6.22 35.47 22.05
CA ILE A 81 6.99 34.99 20.88
C ILE A 81 8.24 34.17 21.27
N GLU A 82 8.80 34.35 22.46
CA GLU A 82 10.10 33.74 22.81
C GLU A 82 10.04 32.24 23.13
N SER A 83 9.01 31.78 23.85
CA SER A 83 8.92 30.37 24.31
C SER A 83 8.74 29.34 23.18
N CYS A 84 8.18 29.74 22.03
CA CYS A 84 7.96 28.84 20.88
C CYS A 84 9.20 28.72 19.96
N LYS A 85 10.18 29.61 20.09
CA LYS A 85 11.42 29.56 19.29
C LYS A 85 12.44 28.54 19.86
N GLU A 86 12.38 28.26 21.16
CA GLU A 86 13.39 27.42 21.82
C GLU A 86 13.14 25.91 21.64
N ASN A 87 11.88 25.45 21.58
CA ASN A 87 11.56 24.05 21.31
C ASN A 87 10.27 23.88 20.46
N PRO A 88 10.38 23.63 19.14
CA PRO A 88 9.21 23.47 18.26
C PRO A 88 8.32 22.27 18.61
N PHE A 89 8.83 21.30 19.35
CA PHE A 89 8.11 20.08 19.73
C PHE A 89 7.31 20.23 21.03
N ALA A 90 7.42 21.36 21.76
CA ALA A 90 6.72 21.59 23.03
C ALA A 90 5.19 21.33 23.03
N PRO A 91 4.45 21.53 21.92
CA PRO A 91 3.03 21.20 21.87
C PRO A 91 2.69 19.69 21.84
N ILE A 92 3.68 18.81 21.68
CA ILE A 92 3.49 17.36 21.72
C ILE A 92 3.26 16.93 23.17
N LYS A 93 2.27 16.06 23.39
CA LYS A 93 1.86 15.57 24.72
C LYS A 93 2.03 14.07 24.91
N ALA A 94 2.22 13.33 23.82
CA ALA A 94 2.55 11.92 23.84
C ALA A 94 3.21 11.55 22.51
N ILE A 95 4.06 10.53 22.55
CA ILE A 95 4.55 9.82 21.37
C ILE A 95 3.76 8.53 21.24
N ALA A 96 3.29 8.21 20.04
CA ALA A 96 2.65 6.95 19.71
C ALA A 96 3.52 6.20 18.71
N VAL A 97 3.77 4.92 18.92
CA VAL A 97 4.59 4.13 18.01
C VAL A 97 4.02 2.74 17.85
N THR A 98 4.05 2.24 16.62
CA THR A 98 3.75 0.85 16.35
C THR A 98 4.86 -0.05 16.87
N ASN A 99 4.52 -0.98 17.75
CA ASN A 99 5.48 -1.95 18.29
C ASN A 99 5.13 -3.41 18.01
N ARG A 100 3.99 -3.67 17.37
CA ARG A 100 3.47 -5.00 17.02
C ARG A 100 2.21 -4.94 16.15
N PRO A 101 1.83 -6.03 15.47
CA PRO A 101 2.76 -6.95 14.83
C PRO A 101 3.61 -6.22 13.78
N GLY A 102 4.67 -6.87 13.31
CA GLY A 102 5.56 -6.32 12.26
C GLY A 102 6.87 -7.08 12.19
N LEU A 103 7.75 -6.68 11.28
CA LEU A 103 9.10 -7.23 11.22
C LEU A 103 9.90 -6.69 12.42
N SER A 104 10.43 -7.58 13.27
CA SER A 104 11.09 -7.16 14.52
C SER A 104 12.22 -6.15 14.30
N VAL A 105 12.99 -6.32 13.21
CA VAL A 105 14.10 -5.44 12.84
C VAL A 105 13.63 -4.04 12.41
N THR A 106 12.48 -3.92 11.73
CA THR A 106 11.97 -2.61 11.31
C THR A 106 11.22 -1.89 12.44
N LEU A 107 10.52 -2.66 13.30
CA LEU A 107 9.87 -2.15 14.50
C LEU A 107 10.88 -1.48 15.45
N SER A 108 12.08 -2.06 15.61
CA SER A 108 13.11 -1.47 16.48
C SER A 108 13.51 -0.05 16.08
N GLU A 109 13.48 0.30 14.79
CA GLU A 109 13.87 1.62 14.31
C GLU A 109 12.89 2.70 14.75
N GLY A 110 11.59 2.46 14.57
CA GLY A 110 10.54 3.35 15.03
C GLY A 110 10.51 3.47 16.55
N VAL A 111 10.62 2.34 17.26
CA VAL A 111 10.65 2.31 18.73
C VAL A 111 11.86 3.05 19.30
N CYS A 112 13.03 2.92 18.67
CA CYS A 112 14.24 3.64 19.06
C CYS A 112 14.04 5.16 18.95
N MET A 113 13.53 5.64 17.81
CA MET A 113 13.19 7.06 17.65
C MET A 113 12.14 7.51 18.67
N ALA A 114 11.10 6.71 18.89
CA ALA A 114 10.02 7.04 19.80
C ALA A 114 10.52 7.18 21.25
N ASN A 115 11.38 6.27 21.71
CA ASN A 115 12.04 6.32 23.01
C ASN A 115 12.89 7.58 23.16
N ALA A 116 13.72 7.89 22.16
CA ALA A 116 14.56 9.08 22.18
C ALA A 116 13.72 10.37 22.28
N LEU A 117 12.64 10.46 21.50
CA LEU A 117 11.73 11.61 21.52
C LEU A 117 10.95 11.71 22.84
N ALA A 118 10.40 10.61 23.34
CA ALA A 118 9.63 10.59 24.58
C ALA A 118 10.50 11.00 25.78
N LEU A 119 11.73 10.48 25.87
CA LEU A 119 12.71 10.83 26.90
C LEU A 119 13.13 12.30 26.79
N SER A 120 13.45 12.77 25.59
CA SER A 120 13.90 14.16 25.35
C SER A 120 12.81 15.19 25.67
N LEU A 121 11.56 14.88 25.34
CA LEU A 121 10.41 15.77 25.57
C LEU A 121 9.76 15.56 26.95
N ASN A 122 10.17 14.54 27.70
CA ASN A 122 9.55 14.10 28.95
C ASN A 122 8.02 13.95 28.82
N VAL A 123 7.60 13.21 27.79
CA VAL A 123 6.18 12.90 27.52
C VAL A 123 5.94 11.40 27.51
N PRO A 124 4.71 10.94 27.82
CA PRO A 124 4.38 9.53 27.76
C PRO A 124 4.56 8.94 26.36
N LEU A 125 4.97 7.67 26.32
CA LEU A 125 5.08 6.87 25.11
C LEU A 125 3.98 5.80 25.09
N LEU A 126 3.30 5.70 23.95
CA LEU A 126 2.21 4.79 23.70
C LEU A 126 2.66 3.74 22.69
N TYR A 127 2.81 2.51 23.16
CA TYR A 127 3.05 1.35 22.29
C TYR A 127 1.73 0.83 21.73
N LEU A 128 1.59 0.87 20.41
CA LEU A 128 0.33 0.60 19.73
C LEU A 128 0.40 -0.63 18.83
N ASN A 129 -0.75 -1.30 18.74
CA ASN A 129 -0.94 -2.42 17.83
C ASN A 129 -1.30 -1.92 16.42
N HIS A 130 -0.49 -2.32 15.44
CA HIS A 130 -0.62 -1.99 14.03
C HIS A 130 -2.01 -2.31 13.46
N LEU A 131 -2.54 -3.51 13.77
CA LEU A 131 -3.85 -3.94 13.28
C LEU A 131 -4.97 -3.11 13.88
N LYS A 132 -4.86 -2.72 15.17
CA LYS A 132 -5.79 -1.75 15.76
C LYS A 132 -5.70 -0.40 15.05
N GLY A 133 -4.51 0.01 14.62
CA GLY A 133 -4.35 1.25 13.85
C GLY A 133 -5.13 1.19 12.53
N HIS A 134 -5.06 0.08 11.79
CA HIS A 134 -5.91 -0.10 10.61
C HIS A 134 -7.41 0.02 10.93
N ILE A 135 -7.89 -0.52 12.05
CA ILE A 135 -9.30 -0.33 12.46
C ILE A 135 -9.60 1.17 12.65
N TYR A 136 -8.71 1.89 13.34
CA TYR A 136 -8.87 3.31 13.63
C TYR A 136 -8.64 4.23 12.42
N SER A 137 -8.12 3.72 11.30
CA SER A 137 -8.06 4.46 10.03
C SER A 137 -9.45 4.89 9.54
N LEU A 138 -10.51 4.17 9.93
CA LEU A 138 -11.92 4.51 9.64
C LEU A 138 -12.35 5.85 10.25
N PHE A 139 -11.63 6.33 11.27
CA PHE A 139 -12.05 7.45 12.12
C PHE A 139 -11.03 8.60 12.13
N ILE A 140 -10.10 8.64 11.17
CA ILE A 140 -9.15 9.76 11.02
C ILE A 140 -9.95 11.07 10.84
N GLY A 141 -9.58 12.11 11.59
CA GLY A 141 -10.29 13.39 11.56
C GLY A 141 -11.64 13.40 12.29
N GLN A 142 -12.07 12.29 12.89
CA GLN A 142 -13.37 12.17 13.55
C GLN A 142 -13.19 12.09 15.07
N MET A 143 -13.89 12.98 15.79
CA MET A 143 -13.85 13.02 17.26
C MET A 143 -14.38 11.75 17.92
N GLU A 144 -15.38 11.12 17.30
CA GLU A 144 -16.01 9.91 17.80
C GLU A 144 -15.82 8.75 16.81
N ALA A 145 -15.45 7.59 17.33
CA ALA A 145 -15.42 6.36 16.56
C ALA A 145 -16.86 5.84 16.38
N LYS A 146 -17.31 5.74 15.14
CA LYS A 146 -18.66 5.22 14.81
C LYS A 146 -18.70 3.71 14.98
N ILE A 147 -18.94 3.27 16.21
CA ILE A 147 -19.05 1.86 16.58
C ILE A 147 -20.51 1.47 16.81
N GLY A 148 -21.37 2.39 17.27
CA GLY A 148 -22.79 2.11 17.54
C GLY A 148 -22.95 0.95 18.53
N LYS A 149 -23.82 -0.01 18.21
CA LYS A 149 -23.98 -1.27 18.99
C LYS A 149 -22.80 -2.24 18.86
N GLY A 150 -21.93 -2.01 17.87
CA GLY A 150 -20.79 -2.84 17.53
C GLY A 150 -20.37 -2.63 16.08
N LEU A 151 -19.09 -2.90 15.82
CA LEU A 151 -18.44 -2.77 14.52
C LEU A 151 -17.90 -4.14 14.11
N GLY A 152 -18.46 -4.71 13.05
CA GLY A 152 -17.84 -5.84 12.36
C GLY A 152 -16.72 -5.33 11.46
N ILE A 153 -15.63 -6.07 11.32
CA ILE A 153 -14.46 -5.59 10.58
C ILE A 153 -13.93 -6.71 9.70
N LEU A 154 -13.70 -6.39 8.42
CA LEU A 154 -12.87 -7.16 7.52
C LEU A 154 -11.51 -6.46 7.39
N LEU A 155 -10.49 -7.04 8.00
CA LEU A 155 -9.12 -6.56 7.89
C LEU A 155 -8.40 -7.37 6.81
N VAL A 156 -8.00 -6.71 5.72
CA VAL A 156 -7.28 -7.28 4.59
C VAL A 156 -6.04 -6.45 4.27
N SER A 157 -4.88 -6.90 4.75
CA SER A 157 -3.56 -6.30 4.48
C SER A 157 -2.66 -7.25 3.69
N GLY A 158 -1.41 -6.84 3.43
CA GLY A 158 -0.40 -7.72 2.85
C GLY A 158 -0.13 -8.95 3.71
N GLY A 159 -0.17 -8.84 5.04
CA GLY A 159 0.11 -9.95 5.95
C GLY A 159 -1.11 -10.60 6.60
N HIS A 160 -2.29 -9.96 6.56
CA HIS A 160 -3.43 -10.38 7.38
C HIS A 160 -4.73 -10.44 6.58
N THR A 161 -5.56 -11.43 6.89
CA THR A 161 -6.95 -11.51 6.45
C THR A 161 -7.77 -12.05 7.60
N GLN A 162 -8.58 -11.17 8.20
CA GLN A 162 -9.27 -11.43 9.46
C GLN A 162 -10.68 -10.86 9.46
N LEU A 163 -11.57 -11.54 10.19
CA LEU A 163 -12.85 -11.01 10.62
C LEU A 163 -12.78 -10.72 12.11
N LEU A 164 -13.06 -9.48 12.47
CA LEU A 164 -13.05 -9.01 13.85
C LEU A 164 -14.43 -8.47 14.25
N LEU A 165 -14.72 -8.50 15.54
CA LEU A 165 -15.89 -7.85 16.12
C LEU A 165 -15.45 -6.93 17.25
N MET A 166 -15.74 -5.64 17.11
CA MET A 166 -15.37 -4.60 18.07
C MET A 166 -16.62 -4.04 18.76
N ARG A 167 -16.60 -3.95 20.09
CA ARG A 167 -17.61 -3.25 20.88
C ARG A 167 -17.13 -1.88 21.36
N ASP A 168 -15.87 -1.81 21.74
CA ASP A 168 -15.20 -0.59 22.18
C ASP A 168 -13.68 -0.74 22.01
N PHE A 169 -12.92 0.28 22.43
CA PHE A 169 -11.46 0.33 22.32
C PHE A 169 -10.75 -0.88 22.98
N SER A 170 -11.30 -1.40 24.08
CA SER A 170 -10.69 -2.48 24.87
C SER A 170 -11.21 -3.85 24.49
N HIS A 171 -12.37 -3.93 23.83
CA HIS A 171 -13.03 -5.18 23.48
C HIS A 171 -13.10 -5.36 21.96
N ILE A 172 -12.09 -6.06 21.42
CA ILE A 172 -12.02 -6.49 20.02
C ILE A 172 -11.77 -8.00 19.99
N ALA A 173 -12.67 -8.75 19.37
CA ALA A 173 -12.55 -10.20 19.23
C ALA A 173 -12.07 -10.60 17.83
N LEU A 174 -11.13 -11.54 17.78
CA LEU A 174 -10.77 -12.24 16.54
C LEU A 174 -11.74 -13.40 16.32
N ILE A 175 -12.56 -13.29 15.27
CA ILE A 175 -13.60 -14.29 14.95
C ILE A 175 -13.09 -15.31 13.94
N SER A 176 -12.30 -14.87 12.98
CA SER A 176 -11.74 -15.71 11.94
C SER A 176 -10.49 -15.10 11.34
N GLN A 177 -9.61 -15.95 10.81
CA GLN A 177 -8.42 -15.54 10.08
C GLN A 177 -8.09 -16.49 8.92
N SER A 178 -7.19 -16.07 8.03
CA SER A 178 -6.59 -16.99 7.05
C SER A 178 -5.74 -18.05 7.74
N LEU A 179 -5.85 -19.28 7.25
CA LEU A 179 -5.04 -20.42 7.70
C LEU A 179 -3.68 -20.49 6.98
N ASP A 180 -3.53 -19.75 5.88
CA ASP A 180 -2.35 -19.80 5.03
C ASP A 180 -1.97 -18.40 4.50
N ASP A 181 -1.81 -18.20 3.18
CA ASP A 181 -1.54 -16.89 2.58
C ASP A 181 -2.66 -15.89 2.98
N SER A 182 -2.33 -14.60 3.09
CA SER A 182 -3.35 -13.55 3.21
C SER A 182 -3.95 -13.22 1.82
N PHE A 183 -5.07 -12.49 1.81
CA PHE A 183 -5.65 -11.95 0.59
C PHE A 183 -4.64 -11.06 -0.15
N GLY A 184 -4.00 -10.09 0.53
CA GLY A 184 -2.99 -9.22 -0.10
C GLY A 184 -1.77 -9.98 -0.63
N GLU A 185 -1.20 -10.86 0.19
CA GLU A 185 -0.03 -11.66 -0.19
C GLU A 185 -0.31 -12.55 -1.40
N SER A 186 -1.54 -13.09 -1.51
CA SER A 186 -1.92 -13.91 -2.64
C SER A 186 -1.90 -13.13 -3.97
N PHE A 187 -2.26 -11.83 -3.94
CA PHE A 187 -2.15 -10.95 -5.12
C PHE A 187 -0.69 -10.69 -5.48
N ASP A 188 0.18 -10.41 -4.50
CA ASP A 188 1.61 -10.19 -4.74
C ASP A 188 2.27 -11.45 -5.32
N LYS A 189 1.92 -12.63 -4.82
CA LYS A 189 2.42 -13.91 -5.35
C LYS A 189 1.95 -14.16 -6.78
N VAL A 190 0.70 -13.82 -7.12
CA VAL A 190 0.20 -13.93 -8.50
C VAL A 190 0.89 -12.94 -9.43
N ALA A 191 1.05 -11.68 -9.01
CA ALA A 191 1.80 -10.67 -9.76
C ALA A 191 3.23 -11.14 -10.05
N LYS A 192 3.90 -11.71 -9.04
CA LYS A 192 5.24 -12.28 -9.17
C LYS A 192 5.31 -13.44 -10.18
N MET A 193 4.32 -14.35 -10.19
CA MET A 193 4.27 -15.45 -11.17
C MET A 193 4.08 -14.96 -12.61
N LEU A 194 3.43 -13.81 -12.78
CA LEU A 194 3.18 -13.18 -14.07
C LEU A 194 4.26 -12.15 -14.46
N SER A 195 5.31 -11.98 -13.66
CA SER A 195 6.35 -10.96 -13.85
C SER A 195 5.80 -9.52 -13.92
N LEU A 196 4.85 -9.19 -13.04
CA LEU A 196 4.19 -7.88 -13.00
C LEU A 196 4.78 -6.91 -11.95
N GLY A 197 5.94 -7.21 -11.38
CA GLY A 197 6.58 -6.41 -10.35
C GLY A 197 5.99 -6.62 -8.95
N TYR A 198 6.33 -5.69 -8.04
CA TYR A 198 5.87 -5.61 -6.65
C TYR A 198 5.77 -4.13 -6.25
N PRO A 199 4.76 -3.70 -5.47
CA PRO A 199 3.63 -4.49 -4.94
C PRO A 199 2.61 -4.85 -6.02
N GLY A 200 1.99 -6.03 -5.90
CA GLY A 200 1.20 -6.66 -6.96
C GLY A 200 -0.30 -6.39 -6.93
N GLY A 201 -0.85 -6.01 -5.77
CA GLY A 201 -2.29 -5.81 -5.57
C GLY A 201 -2.96 -4.91 -6.62
N GLY A 202 -2.50 -3.66 -6.73
CA GLY A 202 -3.04 -2.70 -7.70
C GLY A 202 -2.78 -3.09 -9.16
N VAL A 203 -1.67 -3.79 -9.44
CA VAL A 203 -1.33 -4.23 -10.79
C VAL A 203 -2.29 -5.31 -11.26
N VAL A 204 -2.52 -6.34 -10.43
CA VAL A 204 -3.47 -7.42 -10.71
C VAL A 204 -4.87 -6.84 -10.93
N GLU A 205 -5.33 -5.92 -10.07
CA GLU A 205 -6.62 -5.27 -10.25
C GLU A 205 -6.71 -4.49 -11.58
N SER A 206 -5.65 -3.75 -11.94
CA SER A 206 -5.62 -2.96 -13.18
C SER A 206 -5.74 -3.81 -14.45
N PHE A 207 -5.16 -5.01 -14.46
CA PHE A 207 -5.30 -5.98 -15.54
C PHE A 207 -6.66 -6.66 -15.50
N ALA A 208 -7.14 -7.03 -14.31
CA ALA A 208 -8.45 -7.65 -14.12
C ALA A 208 -9.59 -6.76 -14.64
N ARG A 209 -9.54 -5.46 -14.36
CA ARG A 209 -10.57 -4.49 -14.75
C ARG A 209 -10.72 -4.32 -16.26
N LYS A 210 -9.66 -4.58 -17.02
CA LYS A 210 -9.63 -4.44 -18.49
C LYS A 210 -10.08 -5.69 -19.22
N TYR A 211 -10.33 -6.79 -18.50
CA TYR A 211 -10.71 -8.06 -19.10
C TYR A 211 -12.23 -8.19 -19.19
N ASP A 212 -12.74 -8.46 -20.40
CA ASP A 212 -14.16 -8.63 -20.71
C ASP A 212 -14.50 -10.04 -21.23
N GLY A 213 -13.52 -10.94 -21.31
CA GLY A 213 -13.67 -12.30 -21.80
C GLY A 213 -14.13 -13.31 -20.75
N ALA A 214 -14.16 -14.59 -21.15
CA ALA A 214 -14.53 -15.70 -20.28
C ALA A 214 -13.46 -15.98 -19.22
N LEU A 215 -13.87 -16.04 -17.95
CA LEU A 215 -12.98 -16.37 -16.83
C LEU A 215 -12.58 -17.85 -16.84
N LEU A 216 -11.38 -18.12 -16.36
CA LEU A 216 -10.89 -19.47 -16.11
C LEU A 216 -11.62 -20.05 -14.88
N PRO A 217 -11.94 -21.36 -14.89
CA PRO A 217 -12.64 -22.01 -13.79
C PRO A 217 -11.68 -22.30 -12.63
N LEU A 218 -11.38 -21.28 -11.82
CA LEU A 218 -10.57 -21.43 -10.62
C LEU A 218 -11.42 -21.98 -9.44
N PRO A 219 -10.82 -22.79 -8.55
CA PRO A 219 -11.56 -23.37 -7.42
C PRO A 219 -11.92 -22.28 -6.41
N LEU A 220 -13.10 -22.42 -5.79
CA LEU A 220 -13.47 -21.65 -4.61
C LEU A 220 -12.93 -22.36 -3.36
N PRO A 221 -11.95 -21.80 -2.63
CA PRO A 221 -11.40 -22.44 -1.44
C PRO A 221 -12.47 -22.69 -0.38
N LEU A 222 -12.36 -23.81 0.35
CA LEU A 222 -13.23 -24.12 1.49
C LEU A 222 -14.75 -24.03 1.19
N LYS A 223 -15.18 -24.27 -0.06
CA LYS A 223 -16.58 -24.12 -0.50
C LYS A 223 -17.59 -24.92 0.35
N HIS A 224 -17.21 -26.12 0.78
CA HIS A 224 -18.06 -27.00 1.59
C HIS A 224 -17.84 -26.85 3.10
N ASP A 225 -16.92 -25.98 3.51
CA ASP A 225 -16.58 -25.75 4.91
C ASP A 225 -17.60 -24.78 5.55
N LYS A 226 -18.14 -25.22 6.70
CA LYS A 226 -19.09 -24.42 7.50
C LYS A 226 -18.40 -23.37 8.37
N GLY A 227 -17.08 -23.47 8.55
CA GLY A 227 -16.29 -22.52 9.30
C GLY A 227 -16.13 -21.18 8.59
N LEU A 228 -15.61 -20.20 9.34
CA LEU A 228 -15.41 -18.84 8.88
C LEU A 228 -13.99 -18.57 8.39
N ASN A 229 -13.06 -19.52 8.55
CA ASN A 229 -11.65 -19.37 8.21
C ASN A 229 -11.43 -19.17 6.71
N PHE A 230 -10.37 -18.43 6.38
CA PHE A 230 -9.95 -18.17 5.00
C PHE A 230 -8.79 -19.08 4.58
N SER A 231 -8.54 -19.17 3.27
CA SER A 231 -7.43 -19.92 2.67
C SER A 231 -7.29 -19.47 1.22
N PHE A 232 -6.07 -19.10 0.82
CA PHE A 232 -5.76 -18.55 -0.50
C PHE A 232 -4.60 -19.30 -1.18
N SER A 233 -3.77 -20.06 -0.44
CA SER A 233 -2.63 -20.78 -1.04
C SER A 233 -3.06 -21.80 -2.11
N GLY A 234 -4.22 -22.45 -1.94
CA GLY A 234 -4.80 -23.36 -2.93
C GLY A 234 -5.19 -22.66 -4.24
N LEU A 235 -5.76 -21.45 -4.13
CA LEU A 235 -6.13 -20.63 -5.29
C LEU A 235 -4.89 -20.15 -6.05
N LYS A 236 -3.85 -19.69 -5.34
CA LYS A 236 -2.53 -19.38 -5.92
C LYS A 236 -1.95 -20.58 -6.68
N ASN A 237 -2.04 -21.78 -6.11
CA ASN A 237 -1.54 -22.98 -6.78
C ASN A 237 -2.33 -23.31 -8.06
N ALA A 238 -3.64 -23.10 -8.08
CA ALA A 238 -4.46 -23.25 -9.29
C ALA A 238 -4.02 -22.27 -10.40
N VAL A 239 -3.75 -21.00 -10.04
CA VAL A 239 -3.19 -20.01 -10.98
C VAL A 239 -1.85 -20.47 -11.55
N ARG A 240 -0.94 -20.97 -10.71
CA ARG A 240 0.36 -21.52 -11.14
C ARG A 240 0.18 -22.64 -12.17
N LEU A 241 -0.80 -23.53 -11.98
CA LEU A 241 -1.08 -24.62 -12.91
C LEU A 241 -1.61 -24.12 -14.25
N GLU A 242 -2.48 -23.12 -14.27
CA GLU A 242 -2.96 -22.51 -15.52
C GLU A 242 -1.83 -21.80 -16.29
N ILE A 243 -0.93 -21.11 -15.58
CA ILE A 243 0.27 -20.52 -16.20
C ILE A 243 1.15 -21.61 -16.83
N GLN A 244 1.38 -22.73 -16.13
CA GLN A 244 2.17 -23.84 -16.67
C GLN A 244 1.51 -24.51 -17.87
N LYS A 245 0.19 -24.67 -17.85
CA LYS A 245 -0.59 -25.22 -18.97
C LYS A 245 -0.50 -24.32 -20.19
N TYR A 246 -0.63 -23.01 -20.02
CA TYR A 246 -0.47 -22.04 -21.10
C TYR A 246 0.94 -22.08 -21.69
N ALA A 247 1.98 -22.10 -20.84
CA ALA A 247 3.38 -22.17 -21.29
C ALA A 247 3.64 -23.41 -22.18
N LYS A 248 3.20 -24.59 -21.74
CA LYS A 248 3.32 -25.83 -22.53
C LYS A 248 2.62 -25.74 -23.88
N ASN A 249 1.46 -25.08 -23.94
CA ASN A 249 0.73 -24.90 -25.19
C ASN A 249 1.50 -23.97 -26.15
N VAL A 250 2.07 -22.87 -25.65
CA VAL A 250 2.89 -21.95 -26.46
C VAL A 250 4.13 -22.68 -27.02
N ASP A 251 4.86 -23.40 -26.18
CA ASP A 251 6.04 -24.18 -26.60
C ASP A 251 5.67 -25.23 -27.65
N SER A 252 4.49 -25.87 -27.52
CA SER A 252 4.00 -26.84 -28.49
C SER A 252 3.62 -26.21 -29.83
N ILE A 253 3.15 -24.96 -29.84
CA ILE A 253 2.79 -24.23 -31.06
C ILE A 253 4.06 -23.73 -31.75
N GLU A 254 5.04 -23.22 -31.01
CA GLU A 254 6.32 -22.76 -31.56
C GLU A 254 7.13 -23.93 -32.12
N SER A 255 7.22 -25.06 -31.40
CA SER A 255 7.89 -26.27 -31.92
C SER A 255 7.21 -26.86 -33.15
N LYS A 256 5.87 -26.79 -33.26
CA LYS A 256 5.15 -27.17 -34.49
C LYS A 256 5.45 -26.21 -35.64
N LYS A 257 5.42 -24.88 -35.42
CA LYS A 257 5.79 -23.90 -36.45
C LYS A 257 7.22 -24.07 -36.94
N SER A 258 8.19 -24.36 -36.05
CA SER A 258 9.56 -24.65 -36.45
C SER A 258 9.68 -25.92 -37.28
N LYS A 259 8.96 -26.99 -36.92
CA LYS A 259 8.91 -28.22 -37.71
C LYS A 259 8.20 -28.05 -39.05
N ASP A 260 7.15 -27.24 -39.13
CA ASP A 260 6.45 -26.94 -40.38
C ASP A 260 7.36 -26.12 -41.32
N ILE A 261 8.17 -25.20 -40.78
CA ILE A 261 9.18 -24.45 -41.56
C ILE A 261 10.32 -25.37 -42.04
N GLU A 262 10.75 -26.32 -41.21
CA GLU A 262 11.77 -27.31 -41.55
C GLU A 262 11.26 -28.29 -42.62
N TYR A 263 10.01 -28.75 -42.50
CA TYR A 263 9.34 -29.60 -43.49
C TYR A 263 9.13 -28.89 -44.84
N VAL A 264 8.78 -27.60 -44.83
CA VAL A 264 8.69 -26.79 -46.07
C VAL A 264 10.06 -26.62 -46.74
N ARG A 265 11.15 -26.48 -45.96
CA ARG A 265 12.53 -26.44 -46.49
C ARG A 265 12.96 -27.77 -47.09
N GLU A 266 12.66 -28.90 -46.43
CA GLU A 266 12.97 -30.24 -46.95
C GLU A 266 12.14 -30.56 -48.20
N ALA A 267 10.87 -30.17 -48.25
CA ALA A 267 10.02 -30.32 -49.43
C ALA A 267 10.48 -29.47 -50.63
N GLN A 268 11.12 -28.32 -50.39
CA GLN A 268 11.73 -27.50 -51.44
C GLN A 268 13.08 -28.02 -51.93
N LEU A 269 13.73 -28.91 -51.18
CA LEU A 269 15.01 -29.55 -51.54
C LEU A 269 14.83 -30.97 -52.13
N GLY A 270 13.63 -31.55 -52.05
CA GLY A 270 13.32 -32.92 -52.49
C GLY A 270 12.61 -33.05 -53.85
N GLY A 271 12.40 -31.96 -54.60
CA GLY A 271 11.80 -31.98 -55.93
C GLY A 271 12.85 -31.89 -57.03
N GLY A 272 13.02 -32.98 -57.78
CA GLY A 272 14.04 -33.15 -58.81
C GLY A 272 13.96 -32.21 -60.02
N GLU A 273 15.08 -32.25 -60.75
CA GLU A 273 15.47 -31.54 -61.96
C GLU A 273 14.37 -31.31 -63.02
N ALA A 274 14.28 -30.07 -63.50
CA ALA A 274 13.87 -29.76 -64.87
C ALA A 274 14.52 -28.44 -65.32
N GLU A 275 15.32 -28.51 -66.38
CA GLU A 275 15.89 -27.37 -67.10
C GLU A 275 14.82 -26.38 -67.59
N PHE A 276 15.07 -25.08 -67.45
CA PHE A 276 14.58 -24.08 -68.40
C PHE A 276 15.61 -22.95 -68.55
N THR A 277 16.05 -22.77 -69.79
CA THR A 277 16.96 -21.73 -70.27
C THR A 277 16.29 -20.36 -70.45
N SER A 278 17.13 -19.33 -70.27
CA SER A 278 17.11 -17.98 -70.87
C SER A 278 16.09 -16.90 -70.44
N ALA A 279 16.68 -15.84 -69.86
CA ALA A 279 16.48 -14.39 -70.08
C ALA A 279 15.17 -13.71 -69.67
N GLN A 280 15.23 -12.88 -68.62
CA GLN A 280 15.13 -11.43 -68.73
C GLN A 280 15.49 -10.70 -67.42
N MET A 281 16.20 -9.58 -67.58
CA MET A 281 16.74 -8.68 -66.56
C MET A 281 15.68 -8.03 -65.68
N ILE A 282 15.99 -7.80 -64.39
CA ILE A 282 15.80 -6.50 -63.71
C ILE A 282 16.96 -6.30 -62.71
N GLN A 283 17.64 -5.15 -62.82
CA GLN A 283 18.79 -4.68 -62.05
C GLN A 283 18.50 -4.53 -60.54
N ILE A 284 19.50 -4.89 -59.72
CA ILE A 284 19.72 -4.29 -58.40
C ILE A 284 21.21 -3.91 -58.34
N ASP A 285 21.49 -2.60 -58.40
CA ASP A 285 22.83 -2.04 -58.30
C ASP A 285 23.39 -2.09 -56.87
N GLY A 286 24.72 -2.29 -56.80
CA GLY A 286 25.53 -2.62 -55.61
C GLY A 286 25.71 -1.50 -54.57
N ILE A 287 26.08 -1.84 -53.32
CA ILE A 287 27.44 -2.16 -52.80
C ILE A 287 28.44 -1.00 -53.02
N ASP A 288 28.87 -0.31 -51.96
CA ASP A 288 30.12 -0.62 -51.23
C ASP A 288 30.38 0.38 -50.09
N SER A 289 30.99 -0.18 -49.05
CA SER A 289 31.68 0.40 -47.91
C SER A 289 32.97 1.16 -48.26
N ARG A 290 33.32 2.18 -47.45
CA ARG A 290 34.71 2.47 -46.99
C ARG A 290 34.78 3.68 -46.03
N GLN A 291 35.52 3.51 -44.93
CA GLN A 291 35.96 4.53 -43.95
C GLN A 291 37.25 5.28 -44.43
N PRO A 292 38.02 6.01 -43.58
CA PRO A 292 37.78 7.32 -42.93
C PRO A 292 38.96 8.31 -43.15
N LYS A 293 38.84 9.59 -42.69
CA LYS A 293 39.87 10.39 -41.96
C LYS A 293 39.61 11.92 -41.97
N ASN A 294 39.46 12.49 -40.77
CA ASN A 294 40.27 13.56 -40.15
C ASN A 294 40.85 14.72 -41.01
N ILE A 295 40.52 15.98 -40.66
CA ILE A 295 41.43 17.04 -40.11
C ILE A 295 40.79 18.45 -40.18
N ALA A 296 40.66 19.04 -38.99
CA ALA A 296 40.95 20.40 -38.50
C ALA A 296 40.49 21.71 -39.19
N ASP A 297 40.23 22.66 -38.27
CA ASP A 297 40.35 24.13 -38.35
C ASP A 297 39.37 24.89 -39.24
N SER A 298 38.86 26.07 -38.91
CA SER A 298 38.94 27.02 -37.79
C SER A 298 37.88 28.09 -38.16
N THR A 299 37.13 28.76 -37.28
CA THR A 299 37.48 30.05 -36.67
C THR A 299 36.20 30.69 -36.08
N GLU A 300 36.30 31.11 -34.82
CA GLU A 300 35.93 32.42 -34.26
C GLU A 300 34.56 33.14 -34.50
N SER A 301 33.84 33.28 -33.37
CA SER A 301 33.65 34.55 -32.62
C SER A 301 32.29 35.29 -32.65
N LYS A 302 32.03 35.87 -31.46
CA LYS A 302 31.20 37.05 -31.07
C LYS A 302 29.75 36.76 -30.66
N LYS A 303 29.43 36.89 -29.34
CA LYS A 303 29.07 38.15 -28.60
C LYS A 303 27.74 38.72 -29.12
N SER A 304 26.73 39.14 -28.35
CA SER A 304 26.56 39.41 -26.91
C SER A 304 25.17 40.05 -26.68
N LYS A 305 24.62 39.89 -25.47
CA LYS A 305 23.89 40.91 -24.64
C LYS A 305 22.67 41.70 -25.20
N ASN A 306 21.52 41.60 -24.51
CA ASN A 306 20.92 42.63 -23.60
C ASN A 306 19.37 42.55 -23.52
N ILE A 307 18.78 42.41 -22.32
CA ILE A 307 18.07 43.42 -21.48
C ILE A 307 16.68 43.87 -22.02
N ARG A 308 15.58 43.62 -21.28
CA ARG A 308 14.75 44.64 -20.60
C ARG A 308 13.56 44.07 -19.80
N HIS A 309 13.30 44.77 -18.70
CA HIS A 309 12.19 44.69 -17.75
C HIS A 309 10.85 45.08 -18.37
N GLU A 310 9.73 44.63 -17.77
CA GLU A 310 8.72 45.54 -17.22
C GLU A 310 7.77 44.89 -16.18
N ARG A 311 7.40 45.71 -15.18
CA ARG A 311 6.49 45.47 -14.06
C ARG A 311 5.03 45.65 -14.49
N GLU A 312 4.10 45.03 -13.77
CA GLU A 312 2.83 45.66 -13.37
C GLU A 312 2.21 45.00 -12.12
N GLN A 313 1.55 45.83 -11.30
CA GLN A 313 1.02 45.58 -9.94
C GLN A 313 -0.51 45.76 -9.87
N SER A 314 -1.11 45.15 -8.85
CA SER A 314 -2.45 45.39 -8.24
C SER A 314 -3.65 44.70 -8.93
N SER A 315 -4.71 44.18 -8.27
CA SER A 315 -5.24 44.29 -6.90
C SER A 315 -6.09 43.02 -6.60
N ALA A 316 -6.01 42.42 -5.41
CA ALA A 316 -6.96 42.51 -4.28
C ALA A 316 -8.20 41.57 -4.33
N GLU A 317 -8.14 40.60 -3.40
CA GLU A 317 -9.21 40.06 -2.54
C GLU A 317 -10.23 38.98 -2.98
N ALA A 318 -10.31 37.99 -2.08
CA ALA A 318 -11.39 37.04 -1.80
C ALA A 318 -11.51 35.76 -2.64
N LYS A 319 -10.83 34.68 -2.19
CA LYS A 319 -11.46 33.38 -1.84
C LYS A 319 -10.45 32.33 -1.36
N ARG A 320 -10.62 31.95 -0.08
CA ARG A 320 -10.47 30.63 0.58
C ARG A 320 -9.34 29.70 0.12
N ASN A 321 -8.45 29.42 1.08
CA ASN A 321 -7.49 28.32 1.13
C ASN A 321 -8.09 26.97 0.68
N SER A 322 -7.76 26.57 -0.54
CA SER A 322 -7.72 25.18 -0.98
C SER A 322 -6.26 24.82 -1.23
N LEU A 323 -5.81 23.69 -0.67
CA LEU A 323 -4.50 23.07 -0.95
C LEU A 323 -4.23 23.03 -2.47
N PRO A 324 -2.98 23.24 -2.92
CA PRO A 324 -2.67 23.31 -4.35
C PRO A 324 -3.01 21.97 -5.02
N ARG A 325 -3.88 22.03 -6.03
CA ARG A 325 -4.12 20.93 -6.97
C ARG A 325 -2.99 20.96 -7.99
N ASP A 326 -2.30 19.85 -8.10
CA ASP A 326 -1.28 19.62 -9.12
C ASP A 326 -2.00 19.39 -10.46
N ASP A 327 -2.03 20.43 -11.30
CA ASP A 327 -2.65 20.42 -12.62
C ASP A 327 -1.68 19.82 -13.64
N THR A 328 -1.80 18.52 -13.91
CA THR A 328 -1.32 17.91 -15.16
C THR A 328 -2.29 16.82 -15.64
N ILE A 329 -3.26 17.21 -16.48
CA ILE A 329 -3.97 16.26 -17.35
C ILE A 329 -3.94 16.83 -18.77
N ASN A 330 -3.13 16.19 -19.62
CA ASN A 330 -3.45 16.00 -21.03
C ASN A 330 -2.62 14.84 -21.60
N GLY A 331 -3.32 13.76 -21.96
CA GLY A 331 -2.98 12.93 -23.12
C GLY A 331 -1.92 11.83 -22.94
N ILE A 332 -2.38 10.58 -23.05
CA ILE A 332 -1.65 9.39 -23.54
C ILE A 332 -0.75 8.69 -22.50
N GLY A 333 -1.20 7.51 -22.06
CA GLY A 333 -0.27 6.42 -21.68
C GLY A 333 0.38 6.44 -20.30
N ALA A 334 -0.27 6.94 -19.24
CA ALA A 334 0.28 6.80 -17.90
C ALA A 334 0.18 5.34 -17.42
N GLU A 335 1.33 4.66 -17.27
CA GLU A 335 1.43 3.46 -16.44
C GLU A 335 0.96 3.78 -15.01
N PRO A 336 0.33 2.83 -14.30
CA PRO A 336 -0.13 3.09 -12.94
C PRO A 336 1.03 3.59 -12.07
N SER A 337 0.86 4.77 -11.47
CA SER A 337 1.84 5.38 -10.59
C SER A 337 2.17 4.44 -9.42
N GLY A 338 3.46 4.14 -9.24
CA GLY A 338 3.95 3.25 -8.17
C GLY A 338 4.28 1.81 -8.60
N ILE A 339 4.18 1.48 -9.89
CA ILE A 339 4.68 0.20 -10.41
C ILE A 339 6.15 0.32 -10.76
N HIS A 340 6.94 -0.64 -10.29
CA HIS A 340 8.33 -0.78 -10.66
C HIS A 340 8.53 -2.15 -11.30
N PHE A 341 8.93 -2.15 -12.57
CA PHE A 341 9.37 -3.36 -13.28
C PHE A 341 10.85 -3.61 -12.99
N ARG A 342 11.32 -4.85 -13.07
CA ARG A 342 12.76 -5.12 -12.95
C ARG A 342 13.44 -4.69 -14.25
N GLU A 343 14.66 -4.17 -14.14
CA GLU A 343 15.47 -3.81 -15.30
C GLU A 343 15.68 -5.04 -16.20
N GLY A 344 15.19 -4.99 -17.43
CA GLY A 344 15.21 -6.11 -18.39
C GLY A 344 13.92 -6.95 -18.48
N ASP A 345 12.87 -6.64 -17.70
CA ASP A 345 11.58 -7.32 -17.82
C ASP A 345 10.90 -6.99 -19.16
N THR A 346 10.86 -7.96 -20.08
CA THR A 346 9.84 -8.00 -21.12
C THR A 346 8.64 -8.78 -20.59
N LEU A 347 7.42 -8.39 -20.98
CA LEU A 347 6.22 -9.16 -20.65
C LEU A 347 6.38 -10.58 -21.19
N LYS A 348 6.72 -11.51 -20.28
CA LYS A 348 6.92 -12.93 -20.60
C LYS A 348 5.67 -13.56 -21.23
N TRP A 349 4.51 -13.01 -20.90
CA TRP A 349 3.21 -13.56 -21.26
C TRP A 349 2.39 -12.59 -22.10
N ASN A 350 1.51 -13.15 -22.93
CA ASN A 350 0.55 -12.37 -23.71
C ASN A 350 -0.34 -11.51 -22.79
N LYS A 351 -0.55 -10.24 -23.13
CA LYS A 351 -1.33 -9.28 -22.31
C LYS A 351 -2.78 -9.74 -22.05
N ASN A 352 -3.43 -10.38 -23.02
CA ASN A 352 -4.78 -10.91 -22.86
C ASN A 352 -4.79 -12.09 -21.88
N PHE A 353 -3.79 -12.96 -21.95
CA PHE A 353 -3.64 -14.08 -20.99
C PHE A 353 -3.40 -13.56 -19.56
N ILE A 354 -2.54 -12.55 -19.41
CA ILE A 354 -2.33 -11.88 -18.11
C ILE A 354 -3.65 -11.32 -17.58
N ALA A 355 -4.38 -10.56 -18.40
CA ALA A 355 -5.66 -9.98 -18.02
C ALA A 355 -6.68 -11.05 -17.61
N GLN A 356 -6.77 -12.15 -18.36
CA GLN A 356 -7.63 -13.29 -18.05
C GLN A 356 -7.27 -13.94 -16.70
N ILE A 357 -5.98 -14.20 -16.44
CA ILE A 357 -5.52 -14.78 -15.17
C ILE A 357 -5.85 -13.83 -14.01
N CYS A 358 -5.50 -12.55 -14.13
CA CYS A 358 -5.76 -11.54 -13.11
C CYS A 358 -7.26 -11.43 -12.80
N ALA A 359 -8.11 -11.38 -13.83
CA ALA A 359 -9.56 -11.30 -13.67
C ALA A 359 -10.14 -12.56 -13.01
N SER A 360 -9.71 -13.75 -13.46
CA SER A 360 -10.18 -15.03 -12.93
C SER A 360 -9.78 -15.21 -11.48
N PHE A 361 -8.53 -14.86 -11.16
CA PHE A 361 -7.99 -14.91 -9.80
C PHE A 361 -8.70 -13.93 -8.87
N GLN A 362 -8.82 -12.64 -9.26
CA GLN A 362 -9.50 -11.64 -8.45
C GLN A 362 -10.97 -12.03 -8.21
N SER A 363 -11.66 -12.54 -9.24
CA SER A 363 -13.03 -13.02 -9.11
C SER A 363 -13.15 -14.13 -8.06
N ALA A 364 -12.31 -15.17 -8.16
CA ALA A 364 -12.31 -16.29 -7.21
C ALA A 364 -11.89 -15.87 -5.78
N ALA A 365 -10.87 -15.02 -5.65
CA ALA A 365 -10.39 -14.53 -4.35
C ALA A 365 -11.45 -13.68 -3.65
N CYS A 366 -12.09 -12.75 -4.37
CA CYS A 366 -13.18 -11.94 -3.85
C CYS A 366 -14.40 -12.80 -3.51
N ALA A 367 -14.78 -13.76 -4.36
CA ALA A 367 -15.89 -14.67 -4.09
C ALA A 367 -15.69 -15.47 -2.79
N HIS A 368 -14.46 -15.95 -2.54
CA HIS A 368 -14.11 -16.64 -1.30
C HIS A 368 -14.25 -15.72 -0.07
N LEU A 369 -13.67 -14.53 -0.16
CA LEU A 369 -13.73 -13.55 0.91
C LEU A 369 -15.19 -13.18 1.25
N LEU A 370 -16.03 -13.01 0.23
CA LEU A 370 -17.45 -12.69 0.37
C LEU A 370 -18.26 -13.85 0.95
N ASP A 371 -17.99 -15.11 0.58
CA ASP A 371 -18.66 -16.27 1.16
C ASP A 371 -18.48 -16.31 2.69
N LYS A 372 -17.23 -16.15 3.14
CA LYS A 372 -16.92 -16.15 4.58
C LYS A 372 -17.47 -14.92 5.29
N THR A 373 -17.42 -13.74 4.65
CA THR A 373 -18.01 -12.51 5.21
C THR A 373 -19.54 -12.60 5.33
N ARG A 374 -20.21 -13.18 4.34
CA ARG A 374 -21.66 -13.45 4.36
C ARG A 374 -22.03 -14.39 5.50
N LYS A 375 -21.27 -15.46 5.70
CA LYS A 375 -21.45 -16.36 6.85
C LYS A 375 -21.25 -15.60 8.16
N PHE A 376 -20.24 -14.74 8.26
CA PHE A 376 -20.04 -13.89 9.44
C PHE A 376 -21.25 -12.98 9.70
N PHE A 377 -21.85 -12.37 8.67
CA PHE A 377 -23.04 -11.54 8.81
C PHE A 377 -24.24 -12.35 9.31
N ALA A 378 -24.42 -13.57 8.80
CA ALA A 378 -25.50 -14.45 9.25
C ALA A 378 -25.37 -14.86 10.73
N HIS A 379 -24.14 -15.04 11.24
CA HIS A 379 -23.92 -15.48 12.62
C HIS A 379 -23.84 -14.32 13.63
N PHE A 380 -23.27 -13.18 13.23
CA PHE A 380 -22.96 -12.07 14.14
C PHE A 380 -23.69 -10.78 13.79
N GLY A 381 -24.54 -10.77 12.77
CA GLY A 381 -25.20 -9.57 12.26
C GLY A 381 -25.94 -8.77 13.32
N ASP A 382 -26.55 -9.41 14.31
CA ASP A 382 -27.27 -8.67 15.36
C ASP A 382 -26.35 -7.89 16.31
N LYS A 383 -25.08 -8.28 16.38
CA LYS A 383 -24.07 -7.69 17.28
C LYS A 383 -23.40 -6.43 16.72
N PHE A 384 -23.62 -6.08 15.45
CA PHE A 384 -23.04 -4.88 14.85
C PHE A 384 -23.98 -4.17 13.88
N GLU A 385 -23.79 -2.86 13.77
CA GLU A 385 -24.51 -1.99 12.84
C GLU A 385 -23.60 -1.55 11.69
N TYR A 386 -22.37 -1.20 12.03
CA TYR A 386 -21.35 -0.77 11.09
C TYR A 386 -20.48 -1.95 10.68
N PHE A 387 -20.05 -1.95 9.41
CA PHE A 387 -19.08 -2.92 8.90
C PHE A 387 -17.89 -2.23 8.25
N GLY A 388 -16.73 -2.27 8.89
CA GLY A 388 -15.50 -1.66 8.40
C GLY A 388 -14.71 -2.58 7.48
N VAL A 389 -14.16 -2.04 6.39
CA VAL A 389 -13.15 -2.73 5.57
C VAL A 389 -11.86 -1.93 5.59
N VAL A 390 -10.78 -2.55 6.09
CA VAL A 390 -9.51 -1.88 6.41
C VAL A 390 -8.29 -2.70 5.96
N GLY A 391 -7.13 -2.06 5.93
CA GLY A 391 -5.86 -2.65 5.49
C GLY A 391 -5.55 -2.37 4.02
N GLY A 392 -4.29 -2.55 3.60
CA GLY A 392 -3.84 -2.15 2.27
C GLY A 392 -4.64 -2.75 1.11
N ALA A 393 -5.02 -4.02 1.20
CA ALA A 393 -5.79 -4.69 0.15
C ALA A 393 -7.27 -4.26 0.11
N SER A 394 -7.75 -3.53 1.13
CA SER A 394 -9.07 -2.90 1.09
C SER A 394 -9.19 -1.78 0.06
N ALA A 395 -8.07 -1.29 -0.49
CA ALA A 395 -8.06 -0.32 -1.58
C ALA A 395 -8.63 -0.89 -2.90
N ASN A 396 -8.76 -2.22 -3.01
CA ASN A 396 -9.34 -2.88 -4.18
C ASN A 396 -10.81 -2.47 -4.37
N LEU A 397 -11.10 -1.79 -5.47
CA LEU A 397 -12.43 -1.21 -5.74
C LEU A 397 -13.47 -2.30 -6.01
N THR A 398 -13.06 -3.39 -6.66
CA THR A 398 -13.95 -4.54 -6.91
C THR A 398 -14.42 -5.16 -5.59
N LEU A 399 -13.51 -5.31 -4.63
CA LEU A 399 -13.83 -5.78 -3.29
C LEU A 399 -14.79 -4.82 -2.57
N ARG A 400 -14.52 -3.50 -2.62
CA ARG A 400 -15.41 -2.51 -2.00
C ARG A 400 -16.84 -2.60 -2.54
N THR A 401 -17.01 -2.61 -3.86
CA THR A 401 -18.33 -2.72 -4.51
C THR A 401 -19.09 -3.99 -4.08
N HIS A 402 -18.40 -5.12 -3.99
CA HIS A 402 -19.06 -6.35 -3.54
C HIS A 402 -19.46 -6.31 -2.05
N ILE A 403 -18.62 -5.74 -1.19
CA ILE A 403 -18.94 -5.57 0.23
C ILE A 403 -20.09 -4.57 0.42
N GLU A 404 -20.15 -3.48 -0.34
CA GLU A 404 -21.28 -2.54 -0.31
C GLU A 404 -22.60 -3.25 -0.62
N SER A 405 -22.61 -4.10 -1.64
CA SER A 405 -23.78 -4.91 -2.01
C SER A 405 -24.18 -5.87 -0.88
N LEU A 406 -23.20 -6.55 -0.27
CA LEU A 406 -23.44 -7.45 0.86
C LEU A 406 -23.97 -6.70 2.10
N CYS A 407 -23.42 -5.52 2.40
CA CYS A 407 -23.91 -4.67 3.48
C CYS A 407 -25.35 -4.24 3.24
N LYS A 408 -25.70 -3.85 2.02
CA LYS A 408 -27.09 -3.51 1.65
C LYS A 408 -28.04 -4.69 1.85
N GLU A 409 -27.62 -5.90 1.48
CA GLU A 409 -28.42 -7.12 1.66
C GLU A 409 -28.75 -7.41 3.13
N PHE A 410 -27.79 -7.19 4.04
CA PHE A 410 -27.92 -7.47 5.48
C PHE A 410 -28.29 -6.24 6.33
N GLY A 411 -28.63 -5.11 5.70
CA GLY A 411 -28.97 -3.87 6.41
C GLY A 411 -27.83 -3.32 7.28
N LYS A 412 -26.59 -3.38 6.79
CA LYS A 412 -25.38 -2.87 7.46
C LYS A 412 -24.89 -1.58 6.82
N THR A 413 -24.27 -0.73 7.62
CA THR A 413 -23.64 0.51 7.14
C THR A 413 -22.16 0.26 6.89
N PRO A 414 -21.69 0.24 5.63
CA PRO A 414 -20.28 0.03 5.35
C PRO A 414 -19.46 1.27 5.76
N LEU A 415 -18.27 1.04 6.31
CA LEU A 415 -17.27 2.06 6.62
C LEU A 415 -15.96 1.73 5.88
N TYR A 416 -15.37 2.73 5.26
CA TYR A 416 -14.10 2.61 4.57
C TYR A 416 -13.16 3.72 4.99
N ALA A 417 -11.88 3.39 5.10
CA ALA A 417 -10.85 4.42 5.15
C ALA A 417 -10.73 5.09 3.76
N PRO A 418 -10.42 6.40 3.71
CA PRO A 418 -9.92 7.04 2.50
C PRO A 418 -8.79 6.22 1.89
N LEU A 419 -8.68 6.21 0.56
CA LEU A 419 -7.73 5.35 -0.14
C LEU A 419 -6.28 5.62 0.29
N GLU A 420 -5.92 6.88 0.54
CA GLU A 420 -4.58 7.25 1.02
C GLU A 420 -4.24 6.66 2.41
N PHE A 421 -5.24 6.28 3.21
CA PHE A 421 -5.06 5.73 4.55
C PHE A 421 -5.29 4.22 4.65
N CYS A 422 -5.48 3.54 3.52
CA CYS A 422 -5.62 2.09 3.49
C CYS A 422 -4.28 1.37 3.70
N SER A 423 -3.23 1.88 3.04
CA SER A 423 -1.85 1.42 3.25
C SER A 423 -1.30 1.87 4.60
N ASP A 424 -0.18 1.31 5.02
CA ASP A 424 0.45 1.61 6.30
C ASP A 424 0.83 3.10 6.38
N ASN A 425 0.42 3.76 7.47
CA ASN A 425 0.66 5.18 7.68
C ASN A 425 0.59 5.55 9.16
N ALA A 426 1.31 6.59 9.56
CA ALA A 426 1.28 7.06 10.94
C ALA A 426 -0.02 7.79 11.31
N ALA A 427 -0.85 8.22 10.36
CA ALA A 427 -2.12 8.89 10.69
C ALA A 427 -3.08 7.94 11.41
N MET A 428 -3.11 6.66 11.02
CA MET A 428 -3.91 5.63 11.69
C MET A 428 -3.43 5.39 13.13
N MET A 429 -2.11 5.47 13.37
CA MET A 429 -1.53 5.42 14.72
C MET A 429 -1.79 6.69 15.52
N GLY A 430 -1.86 7.84 14.88
CA GLY A 430 -2.23 9.10 15.52
C GLY A 430 -3.65 9.03 16.05
N ARG A 431 -4.59 8.54 15.23
CA ARG A 431 -5.99 8.37 15.64
C ARG A 431 -6.17 7.32 16.73
N LEU A 432 -5.51 6.16 16.62
CA LEU A 432 -5.50 5.14 17.66
C LEU A 432 -4.87 5.66 18.96
N GLY A 433 -3.76 6.40 18.84
CA GLY A 433 -3.04 7.01 19.94
C GLY A 433 -3.91 7.96 20.76
N ILE A 434 -4.85 8.67 20.12
CA ILE A 434 -5.82 9.51 20.85
C ILE A 434 -6.70 8.67 21.77
N GLU A 435 -7.23 7.55 21.28
CA GLU A 435 -8.02 6.66 22.14
C GLU A 435 -7.18 6.04 23.24
N ALA A 436 -5.97 5.56 22.91
CA ALA A 436 -5.06 4.99 23.90
C ALA A 436 -4.70 6.00 24.99
N TYR A 437 -4.42 7.24 24.61
CA TYR A 437 -4.11 8.33 25.53
C TYR A 437 -5.30 8.66 26.44
N LYS A 438 -6.50 8.84 25.86
CA LYS A 438 -7.73 9.10 26.62
C LYS A 438 -8.09 7.93 27.55
N HIS A 439 -7.91 6.70 27.09
CA HIS A 439 -8.14 5.49 27.87
C HIS A 439 -7.15 5.39 29.05
N ALA A 440 -5.87 5.66 28.82
CA ALA A 440 -4.86 5.68 29.88
C ALA A 440 -5.18 6.73 30.95
N LEU A 441 -5.58 7.96 30.55
CA LEU A 441 -5.97 9.00 31.49
C LEU A 441 -7.19 8.63 32.34
N LYS A 442 -8.19 7.95 31.75
CA LYS A 442 -9.39 7.51 32.48
C LYS A 442 -9.09 6.43 33.52
N ASN A 443 -8.11 5.56 33.25
CA ASN A 443 -7.78 4.40 34.08
C ASN A 443 -6.54 4.61 34.97
N ALA A 444 -5.91 5.78 34.93
CA ALA A 444 -4.74 6.09 35.75
C ALA A 444 -5.12 6.04 37.25
N PRO A 445 -4.32 5.37 38.10
CA PRO A 445 -4.55 5.38 39.54
C PRO A 445 -4.53 6.82 40.05
N LYS A 446 -5.47 7.19 40.94
CA LYS A 446 -5.60 8.56 41.48
C LYS A 446 -4.36 9.06 42.26
N ASN A 447 -3.33 8.24 42.45
CA ASN A 447 -2.18 8.52 43.32
C ASN A 447 -0.82 8.11 42.74
N THR A 448 -0.71 7.86 41.43
CA THR A 448 0.59 7.64 40.78
C THR A 448 1.15 8.96 40.28
N ASN A 449 2.35 9.32 40.74
CA ASN A 449 3.18 10.32 40.05
C ASN A 449 3.32 9.85 38.60
N ALA A 450 2.87 10.65 37.63
CA ALA A 450 2.82 10.32 36.20
C ALA A 450 4.21 10.04 35.55
N ASN A 451 5.27 9.92 36.36
CA ASN A 451 6.66 9.80 35.94
C ASN A 451 7.27 8.40 36.14
N SER A 452 6.51 7.38 36.58
CA SER A 452 7.05 6.00 36.72
C SER A 452 6.94 5.19 35.41
N PHE A 453 7.16 5.82 34.26
CA PHE A 453 7.16 5.14 32.97
C PHE A 453 8.57 4.65 32.65
N ASP A 454 8.75 3.33 32.55
CA ASP A 454 9.99 2.71 32.07
C ASP A 454 9.87 2.40 30.57
N PRO A 455 10.47 3.22 29.68
CA PRO A 455 10.41 3.05 28.22
C PRO A 455 11.13 1.78 27.72
N LEU A 456 11.73 0.98 28.60
CA LEU A 456 12.53 -0.19 28.22
C LEU A 456 11.87 -1.53 28.57
N SER A 457 10.75 -1.52 29.31
CA SER A 457 10.19 -2.76 29.89
C SER A 457 9.29 -3.59 28.96
N ASP A 458 8.82 -3.05 27.82
CA ASP A 458 7.82 -3.72 26.95
C ASP A 458 8.04 -3.52 25.43
N ALA A 459 9.26 -3.20 25.02
CA ALA A 459 9.46 -2.38 23.82
C ALA A 459 9.05 -3.01 22.47
N ILE A 460 9.16 -4.33 22.27
CA ILE A 460 8.97 -4.93 20.92
C ILE A 460 8.37 -6.33 20.99
N TYR A 461 7.25 -6.55 20.31
CA TYR A 461 6.65 -7.87 20.14
C TYR A 461 6.45 -8.20 18.65
N PRO A 462 7.10 -9.26 18.10
CA PRO A 462 7.04 -9.58 16.67
C PRO A 462 5.66 -10.09 16.20
N LYS A 463 4.75 -10.41 17.13
CA LYS A 463 3.38 -10.87 16.85
C LYS A 463 2.40 -10.01 17.63
N SER A 464 1.15 -9.92 17.16
CA SER A 464 0.06 -9.43 17.99
C SER A 464 0.01 -10.28 19.26
N LEU A 465 0.09 -9.66 20.43
CA LEU A 465 -0.15 -10.38 21.67
C LEU A 465 -1.57 -10.96 21.63
N GLU A 466 -1.76 -12.16 22.18
CA GLU A 466 -3.11 -12.74 22.38
C GLU A 466 -4.01 -11.82 23.22
N GLU A 467 -3.41 -10.86 23.91
CA GLU A 467 -4.06 -9.86 24.75
C GLU A 467 -4.73 -8.72 23.94
N ASP A 468 -4.31 -8.44 22.71
CA ASP A 468 -4.88 -7.33 21.92
C ASP A 468 -6.20 -7.69 21.24
N PHE A 469 -6.39 -8.97 20.91
CA PHE A 469 -7.60 -9.51 20.31
C PHE A 469 -8.06 -10.75 21.07
N ILE A 470 -9.20 -10.64 21.73
CA ILE A 470 -9.75 -11.71 22.56
C ILE A 470 -10.18 -12.87 21.66
N LYS A 471 -9.75 -14.08 21.99
CA LYS A 471 -10.20 -15.32 21.33
C LYS A 471 -11.46 -15.84 22.02
N GLY A 472 -12.47 -16.23 21.24
CA GLY A 472 -13.51 -17.17 21.67
C GLY A 472 -14.65 -16.65 22.55
N ASP A 473 -14.41 -15.77 23.53
CA ASP A 473 -15.38 -15.52 24.60
C ASP A 473 -16.11 -14.17 24.51
N PHE A 474 -16.53 -13.80 23.32
CA PHE A 474 -17.38 -12.61 23.09
C PHE A 474 -18.89 -12.95 23.07
N ILE A 475 -19.23 -14.23 23.28
CA ILE A 475 -20.52 -14.84 22.93
C ILE A 475 -21.47 -14.99 24.14
N SER A 476 -21.02 -14.75 25.38
CA SER A 476 -21.92 -14.68 26.55
C SER A 476 -22.58 -13.31 26.71
#